data_AF-A0A6L2PMZ4-F1
#
_entry.id   AF-A0A6L2PMZ4-F1
#
_cell.length_a   1.000
_cell.length_b   1.000
_cell.length_c   1.000
_cell.angle_alpha   90.00
_cell.angle_beta   90.00
_cell.angle_gamma   90.00
#
_symmetry.space_group_name_H-M   'P 1'
#
loop_
_entity.id
_entity.type
_entity.pdbx_description
1 polymer ?
#
loop_
_entity_poly.entity_id
_entity_poly.type
_entity_poly.pdbx_seq_one_letter_code
_entity_poly.pdbx_strand_id
1 'polypeptide(L)'
;AYPKYSYNYGVADALTGDVKSQAEHRDGDLVKGQYSLVEPDGTVRVVDYTADAINGFNAVVSKHGHAVHPAPAVSHLGYVHGK
;
A
#
# COMPACT_ATOMS: atom_id res chain seq x y z
N ALA A 1 -8.50 23.44 -22.04
CA ALA A 1 -9.65 23.04 -21.21
C ALA A 1 -9.19 23.01 -19.75
N TYR A 2 -10.08 23.24 -18.78
CA TYR A 2 -9.77 23.17 -17.33
C TYR A 2 -10.26 21.81 -16.79
N PRO A 3 -9.38 20.80 -16.60
CA PRO A 3 -9.82 19.48 -16.16
C PRO A 3 -10.24 19.51 -14.69
N LYS A 4 -11.40 18.94 -14.39
CA LYS A 4 -11.92 18.84 -13.03
C LYS A 4 -12.69 17.55 -12.85
N TYR A 5 -12.35 16.78 -11.83
CA TYR A 5 -13.08 15.55 -11.47
C TYR A 5 -12.87 15.20 -9.99
N SER A 6 -13.74 14.32 -9.50
CA SER A 6 -13.54 13.60 -8.25
C SER A 6 -14.04 12.19 -8.43
N TYR A 7 -13.33 11.21 -7.89
CA TYR A 7 -13.81 9.83 -7.80
C TYR A 7 -13.33 9.17 -6.51
N ASN A 8 -14.03 8.11 -6.13
CA ASN A 8 -13.62 7.22 -5.07
C ASN A 8 -14.16 5.81 -5.32
N TYR A 9 -13.40 4.81 -4.93
CA TYR A 9 -13.83 3.42 -4.94
C TYR A 9 -13.15 2.63 -3.82
N GLY A 10 -13.70 1.46 -3.51
CA GLY A 10 -13.08 0.54 -2.56
C GLY A 10 -13.47 -0.91 -2.86
N VAL A 11 -12.62 -1.82 -2.42
CA VAL A 11 -12.82 -3.27 -2.46
C VAL A 11 -12.68 -3.79 -1.04
N ALA A 12 -13.62 -4.65 -0.63
CA ALA A 12 -13.58 -5.37 0.64
C ALA A 12 -14.07 -6.79 0.39
N ASP A 13 -13.17 -7.65 -0.10
CA ASP A 13 -13.46 -9.04 -0.41
C ASP A 13 -12.85 -9.96 0.66
N ALA A 14 -13.71 -10.52 1.51
CA ALA A 14 -13.30 -11.43 2.57
C ALA A 14 -12.81 -12.79 2.04
N LEU A 15 -13.18 -13.20 0.82
CA LEU A 15 -12.76 -14.47 0.26
C LEU A 15 -11.30 -14.43 -0.20
N THR A 16 -10.92 -13.36 -0.91
CA THR A 16 -9.55 -13.17 -1.40
C THR A 16 -8.65 -12.45 -0.40
N GLY A 17 -9.23 -11.79 0.61
CA GLY A 17 -8.51 -10.90 1.52
C GLY A 17 -8.20 -9.52 0.91
N ASP A 18 -8.75 -9.21 -0.27
CA ASP A 18 -8.51 -7.95 -0.94
C ASP A 18 -9.28 -6.81 -0.26
N VAL A 19 -8.56 -5.98 0.48
CA VAL A 19 -9.08 -4.78 1.10
C VAL A 19 -8.26 -3.58 0.63
N LYS A 20 -8.89 -2.71 -0.15
CA LYS A 20 -8.28 -1.49 -0.68
C LYS A 20 -9.29 -0.36 -0.86
N SER A 21 -8.80 0.86 -0.84
CA SER A 21 -9.59 2.05 -1.17
C SER A 21 -8.75 3.05 -1.96
N GLN A 22 -9.42 3.87 -2.76
CA GLN A 22 -8.79 4.99 -3.45
C GLN A 22 -9.78 6.14 -3.57
N ALA A 23 -9.29 7.37 -3.39
CA ALA A 23 -10.01 8.59 -3.69
C ALA A 23 -9.05 9.59 -4.34
N GLU A 24 -9.54 10.31 -5.35
CA GLU A 24 -8.77 11.36 -6.03
C GLU A 24 -9.67 12.52 -6.42
N HIS A 25 -9.12 13.72 -6.28
CA HIS A 25 -9.70 14.96 -6.73
C HIS A 25 -8.70 15.69 -7.61
N ARG A 26 -9.17 16.17 -8.77
CA ARG A 26 -8.42 17.04 -9.66
C ARG A 26 -9.13 18.37 -9.83
N ASP A 27 -8.37 19.44 -9.70
CA ASP A 27 -8.79 20.80 -10.00
C ASP A 27 -7.71 21.53 -10.81
N GLY A 28 -7.91 21.61 -12.13
CA GLY A 28 -6.90 22.12 -13.06
C GLY A 28 -5.64 21.26 -13.05
N ASP A 29 -4.52 21.85 -12.68
CA ASP A 29 -3.23 21.16 -12.63
C ASP A 29 -2.98 20.44 -11.30
N LEU A 30 -3.77 20.74 -10.26
CA LEU A 30 -3.62 20.14 -8.94
C LEU A 30 -4.42 18.84 -8.83
N VAL A 31 -3.73 17.75 -8.58
CA VAL A 31 -4.31 16.45 -8.19
C VAL A 31 -4.00 16.20 -6.73
N LYS A 32 -4.98 15.74 -5.96
CA LYS A 32 -4.81 15.22 -4.60
C LYS A 32 -5.54 13.90 -4.49
N GLY A 33 -4.93 12.93 -3.85
CA GLY A 33 -5.61 11.68 -3.58
C GLY A 33 -4.98 10.89 -2.47
N GLN A 34 -5.65 9.80 -2.14
CA GLN A 34 -5.20 8.81 -1.20
C GLN A 34 -5.55 7.43 -1.75
N TYR A 35 -4.66 6.45 -1.55
CA TYR A 35 -5.06 5.06 -1.64
C TYR A 35 -4.58 4.27 -0.42
N SER A 36 -5.29 3.18 -0.10
CA SER A 36 -4.87 2.23 0.91
C SER A 36 -5.03 0.79 0.42
N LEU A 37 -4.17 -0.11 0.90
CA LEU A 37 -4.30 -1.54 0.68
C LEU A 37 -3.71 -2.33 1.85
N VAL A 38 -4.32 -3.49 2.14
CA VAL A 38 -3.73 -4.50 3.01
C VAL A 38 -2.61 -5.23 2.25
N GLU A 39 -1.40 -5.21 2.81
CA GLU A 39 -0.23 -5.88 2.28
C GLU A 39 -0.24 -7.38 2.63
N PRO A 40 0.52 -8.22 1.90
CA PRO A 40 0.61 -9.66 2.19
C PRO A 40 1.11 -10.01 3.60
N ASP A 41 1.84 -9.10 4.25
CA ASP A 41 2.33 -9.27 5.63
C ASP A 41 1.31 -8.85 6.69
N GLY A 42 0.08 -8.49 6.29
CA GLY A 42 -1.00 -8.06 7.15
C GLY A 42 -0.99 -6.57 7.53
N THR A 43 0.01 -5.81 7.10
CA THR A 43 0.04 -4.36 7.34
C THR A 43 -0.84 -3.60 6.37
N VAL A 44 -1.22 -2.38 6.72
CA VAL A 44 -1.95 -1.47 5.83
C VAL A 44 -0.99 -0.40 5.34
N ARG A 45 -0.81 -0.32 4.02
CA ARG A 45 -0.15 0.82 3.38
C ARG A 45 -1.21 1.88 3.09
N VAL A 46 -0.93 3.12 3.46
CA VAL A 46 -1.68 4.32 3.07
C VAL A 46 -0.74 5.25 2.33
N VAL A 47 -1.16 5.76 1.18
CA VAL A 47 -0.38 6.71 0.38
C VAL A 47 -1.22 7.93 0.12
N ASP A 48 -0.83 9.04 0.75
CA ASP A 48 -1.37 10.36 0.47
C ASP A 48 -0.51 11.02 -0.60
N TYR A 49 -1.12 11.47 -1.69
CA TYR A 49 -0.37 12.02 -2.82
C TYR A 49 -0.94 13.34 -3.33
N THR A 50 -0.05 14.14 -3.89
CA THR A 50 -0.34 15.37 -4.60
C THR A 50 0.47 15.42 -5.90
N ALA A 51 -0.08 16.02 -6.94
CA ALA A 51 0.65 16.30 -8.16
C ALA A 51 0.27 17.66 -8.73
N ASP A 52 1.27 18.42 -9.19
CA ASP A 52 1.07 19.67 -9.91
C ASP A 52 2.21 19.94 -10.91
N ALA A 53 2.07 20.97 -11.74
CA ALA A 53 3.04 21.31 -12.79
C ALA A 53 4.37 21.88 -12.29
N ILE A 54 4.44 22.33 -11.03
CA ILE A 54 5.60 22.98 -10.42
C ILE A 54 6.43 21.96 -9.64
N ASN A 55 5.78 21.17 -8.78
CA ASN A 55 6.40 20.24 -7.84
C ASN A 55 6.42 18.79 -8.34
N GLY A 56 5.71 18.49 -9.43
CA GLY A 56 5.53 17.12 -9.90
C GLY A 56 4.73 16.28 -8.91
N PHE A 57 4.89 14.96 -8.98
CA PHE A 57 4.23 14.02 -8.07
C PHE A 57 4.98 13.92 -6.74
N ASN A 58 4.26 14.09 -5.63
CA ASN A 58 4.77 13.97 -4.27
C ASN A 58 3.83 13.08 -3.46
N ALA A 59 4.40 12.14 -2.69
CA ALA A 59 3.62 11.21 -1.89
C ALA A 59 4.22 11.01 -0.50
N VAL A 60 3.34 10.86 0.49
CA VAL A 60 3.67 10.42 1.84
C VAL A 60 3.12 9.02 2.00
N VAL A 61 4.01 8.06 2.29
CA VAL A 61 3.65 6.65 2.48
C VAL A 61 3.69 6.33 3.97
N SER A 62 2.56 5.89 4.51
CA SER A 62 2.43 5.41 5.87
C SER A 62 2.14 3.91 5.87
N LYS A 63 2.68 3.20 6.86
CA LYS A 63 2.43 1.77 7.07
C LYS A 63 1.95 1.56 8.50
N HIS A 64 0.82 0.87 8.64
CA HIS A 64 0.17 0.60 9.92
C HIS A 64 0.04 -0.90 10.18
N GLY A 65 0.05 -1.30 11.45
CA GLY A 65 -0.07 -2.69 11.86
C GLY A 65 1.28 -3.38 12.10
N HIS A 66 1.24 -4.69 12.32
CA HIS A 66 2.42 -5.52 12.57
C HIS A 66 2.63 -6.47 11.40
N ALA A 67 3.82 -6.38 10.80
CA ALA A 67 4.19 -7.27 9.71
C ALA A 67 4.46 -8.67 10.26
N VAL A 68 3.79 -9.67 9.69
CA VAL A 68 4.02 -11.09 9.99
C VAL A 68 4.78 -11.70 8.83
N HIS A 69 6.03 -12.08 9.07
CA HIS A 69 6.85 -12.79 8.10
C HIS A 69 7.15 -14.20 8.62
N PRO A 70 7.02 -15.24 7.79
CA PRO A 70 7.48 -16.58 8.17
C PRO A 70 8.97 -16.51 8.51
N ALA A 71 9.36 -17.00 9.68
CA ALA A 71 10.76 -17.21 9.98
C ALA A 71 11.32 -18.24 8.98
N PRO A 72 12.55 -18.06 8.46
CA PRO A 72 13.17 -19.09 7.64
C PRO A 72 13.26 -20.38 8.46
N ALA A 73 12.74 -21.48 7.91
CA ALA A 73 12.86 -22.80 8.54
C ALA A 73 14.35 -23.17 8.59
N VAL A 74 14.95 -23.09 9.78
CA VAL A 74 16.33 -23.55 9.98
C VAL A 74 16.31 -25.07 9.91
N SER A 75 16.70 -25.62 8.77
CA SER A 75 16.94 -27.05 8.59
C SER A 75 18.19 -27.41 9.42
N HIS A 76 17.99 -27.76 10.69
CA HIS A 76 19.01 -28.45 11.48
C HIS A 76 19.07 -29.91 11.02
N LEU A 77 19.65 -30.16 9.84
CA LEU A 77 20.18 -31.49 9.53
C LEU A 77 21.41 -31.70 10.41
N GLY A 78 21.20 -32.35 11.55
CA GLY A 78 22.24 -32.64 12.53
C GLY A 78 23.36 -33.48 11.91
N TYR A 79 24.51 -32.86 11.69
CA TYR A 79 25.75 -33.57 11.40
C TYR A 79 26.30 -34.10 12.74
N VAL A 80 26.09 -35.39 13.01
CA VAL A 80 26.67 -36.08 14.17
C VAL A 80 28.15 -36.28 13.90
N HIS A 81 29.02 -35.48 14.54
CA HIS A 81 30.46 -35.74 14.56
C HIS A 81 30.74 -36.80 15.63
N GLY A 82 30.89 -38.04 15.18
CA GLY A 82 31.33 -39.17 16.02
C GLY A 82 32.76 -38.95 16.52
N LYS A 83 32.98 -39.29 17.79
CA LYS A 83 34.27 -39.28 18.50
C LYS A 83 35.20 -40.37 17.99
#